data_AF-A0A7S3HE52-F1
#
_entry.id   AF-A0A7S3HE52-F1
#
_cell.length_a   1.000
_cell.length_b   1.000
_cell.length_c   1.000
_cell.angle_alpha   90.00
_cell.angle_beta   90.00
_cell.angle_gamma   90.00
#
_symmetry.space_group_name_H-M   'P 1'
#
loop_
_entity.id
_entity.type
_entity.pdbx_description
1 polymer ?
#
loop_
_entity_poly.entity_id
_entity_poly.type
_entity_poly.pdbx_seq_one_letter_code
_entity_poly.pdbx_strand_id
1 'polypeptide(L)'
;FTAAWPPLWHFNVGHGLFDGLYPIFVSVLMWGLQTEPFRALLLCNSCREGAVEKQLPGSYKQREDIFGMFGGKGCVLDGTLAQAYHRFEKVVVGIGLTSQKKDHNGNVTLGACRDLNACRHFR
;
A
#
# COMPACT_ATOMS: atom_id res chain seq x y z
N PHE A 1 -11.10 8.08 -2.56
CA PHE A 1 -10.30 7.78 -3.77
C PHE A 1 -9.80 6.35 -3.68
N THR A 2 -9.04 5.84 -4.65
CA THR A 2 -8.38 4.53 -4.58
C THR A 2 -6.89 4.74 -4.36
N ALA A 3 -6.30 4.03 -3.41
CA ALA A 3 -4.86 3.99 -3.22
C ALA A 3 -4.35 2.64 -3.72
N ALA A 4 -3.40 2.65 -4.66
CA ALA A 4 -2.93 1.43 -5.33
C ALA A 4 -1.42 1.20 -5.12
N TRP A 5 -1.04 -0.01 -4.73
CA TRP A 5 0.36 -0.41 -4.53
C TRP A 5 0.57 -1.93 -4.70
N PRO A 6 1.81 -2.38 -4.98
CA PRO A 6 2.17 -3.81 -5.07
C PRO A 6 2.76 -4.36 -3.76
N PRO A 7 1.98 -5.07 -2.93
CA PRO A 7 2.44 -5.57 -1.63
C PRO A 7 3.13 -6.95 -1.70
N LEU A 8 4.39 -7.04 -2.12
CA LEU A 8 5.07 -8.34 -2.32
C LEU A 8 5.11 -9.25 -1.07
N TRP A 9 5.33 -8.69 0.13
CA TRP A 9 5.60 -9.46 1.36
C TRP A 9 4.54 -9.25 2.44
N HIS A 10 3.32 -8.84 2.08
CA HIS A 10 2.33 -8.39 3.05
C HIS A 10 1.67 -9.47 3.90
N PHE A 11 2.02 -10.75 3.76
CA PHE A 11 1.71 -11.73 4.81
C PHE A 11 2.34 -11.34 6.16
N ASN A 12 3.49 -10.65 6.09
CA ASN A 12 4.13 -10.01 7.23
C ASN A 12 3.56 -8.60 7.39
N VAL A 13 2.95 -8.32 8.54
CA VAL A 13 2.32 -7.02 8.83
C VAL A 13 3.31 -5.86 8.76
N GLY A 14 4.56 -6.07 9.21
CA GLY A 14 5.60 -5.05 9.15
C GLY A 14 5.93 -4.64 7.72
N HIS A 15 6.14 -5.62 6.84
CA HIS A 15 6.31 -5.37 5.40
C HIS A 15 5.06 -4.75 4.77
N GLY A 16 3.87 -5.19 5.17
CA GLY A 16 2.62 -4.61 4.71
C GLY A 16 2.49 -3.12 5.02
N LEU A 17 2.78 -2.75 6.27
CA LEU A 17 2.75 -1.37 6.75
C LEU A 17 3.85 -0.53 6.10
N PHE A 18 5.07 -1.06 6.04
CA PHE A 18 6.25 -0.30 5.63
C PHE A 18 6.41 -0.21 4.11
N ASP A 19 6.27 -1.32 3.39
CA ASP A 19 6.52 -1.38 1.95
C ASP A 19 5.31 -0.85 1.15
N GLY A 20 4.11 -0.91 1.74
CA GLY A 20 2.84 -0.55 1.11
C GLY A 20 2.22 0.72 1.66
N LEU A 21 1.76 0.69 2.92
CA LEU A 21 0.97 1.79 3.48
C LEU A 21 1.79 3.06 3.71
N TYR A 22 3.06 2.97 4.08
CA TYR A 22 3.88 4.15 4.30
C TYR A 22 4.11 4.99 3.03
N PRO A 23 4.51 4.41 1.87
CA PRO A 23 4.58 5.16 0.61
C PRO A 23 3.24 5.77 0.19
N ILE A 24 2.13 5.07 0.46
CA ILE A 24 0.78 5.58 0.22
C ILE A 24 0.48 6.77 1.12
N PHE A 25 0.77 6.69 2.41
CA PHE A 25 0.61 7.79 3.36
C PHE A 25 1.37 9.03 2.91
N VAL A 26 2.64 8.88 2.52
CA VAL A 26 3.46 10.00 1.99
C VAL A 26 2.83 10.58 0.73
N SER A 27 2.39 9.74 -0.20
CA SER A 27 1.74 10.20 -1.44
C SER A 27 0.44 10.95 -1.15
N VAL A 28 -0.39 10.42 -0.26
CA VAL A 28 -1.66 11.02 0.14
C VAL A 28 -1.44 12.37 0.83
N LEU A 29 -0.41 12.51 1.68
CA LEU A 29 0.00 13.79 2.27
C LEU A 29 0.41 14.81 1.22
N MET A 30 1.20 14.42 0.21
CA MET A 30 1.62 15.33 -0.87
C MET A 30 0.44 15.94 -1.62
N TRP A 31 -0.66 15.20 -1.73
CA TRP A 31 -1.87 15.64 -2.43
C TRP A 31 -2.92 16.27 -1.51
N GLY A 32 -2.63 16.42 -0.21
CA GLY A 32 -3.59 16.97 0.76
C GLY A 32 -4.81 16.07 0.99
N LEU A 33 -4.66 14.76 0.81
CA LEU A 33 -5.75 13.77 0.86
C LEU A 33 -5.76 12.94 2.16
N GLN A 34 -4.95 13.28 3.16
CA GLN A 34 -4.72 12.48 4.37
C GLN A 34 -5.94 12.28 5.26
N THR A 35 -6.95 13.14 5.14
CA THR A 35 -8.23 13.01 5.85
C THR A 35 -9.30 12.28 5.03
N GLU A 36 -9.03 12.00 3.75
CA GLU A 36 -9.99 11.41 2.83
C GLU A 36 -9.93 9.88 2.89
N PRO A 37 -11.07 9.19 3.06
CA PRO A 37 -11.08 7.73 3.05
C PRO A 37 -10.77 7.18 1.65
N PHE A 38 -10.05 6.07 1.62
CA PHE A 38 -9.62 5.41 0.40
C PHE A 38 -9.91 3.90 0.38
N ARG A 39 -10.05 3.37 -0.83
CA ARG A 39 -10.08 1.93 -1.06
C ARG A 39 -8.66 1.45 -1.32
N ALA A 40 -8.19 0.47 -0.57
CA ALA A 40 -6.91 -0.17 -0.82
C ALA A 40 -7.06 -1.06 -2.07
N LEU A 41 -6.23 -0.83 -3.08
CA LEU A 41 -6.14 -1.68 -4.27
C LEU A 41 -4.76 -2.32 -4.32
N LEU A 42 -4.70 -3.62 -4.08
CA LEU A 42 -3.44 -4.35 -4.09
C LEU A 42 -3.18 -4.91 -5.49
N LEU A 43 -2.08 -4.46 -6.08
CA LEU A 43 -1.62 -4.86 -7.41
C LEU A 43 -0.74 -6.12 -7.28
N CYS A 44 -1.38 -7.27 -7.03
CA CYS A 44 -0.73 -8.42 -6.42
C CYS A 44 -1.44 -9.73 -6.74
N ASN A 45 -1.67 -9.95 -8.03
CA ASN A 45 -2.34 -11.15 -8.51
C ASN A 45 -1.62 -12.46 -8.15
N SER A 46 -0.29 -12.43 -8.00
CA SER A 46 0.54 -13.64 -7.76
C SER A 46 1.03 -13.82 -6.33
N CYS A 47 0.81 -12.87 -5.41
CA CYS A 47 1.53 -12.91 -4.13
C CYS A 47 0.94 -13.93 -3.13
N ARG A 48 -0.29 -14.39 -3.35
CA ARG A 48 -0.95 -15.43 -2.53
C ARG A 48 -0.54 -16.85 -2.88
N GLU A 49 0.07 -17.08 -4.05
CA GLU A 49 0.37 -18.42 -4.55
C GLU A 49 1.66 -19.03 -3.96
N GLY A 50 2.28 -18.35 -2.99
CA GLY A 50 3.54 -18.77 -2.38
C GLY A 50 3.42 -19.84 -1.30
N ALA A 51 4.57 -20.42 -0.92
CA ALA A 51 4.70 -21.37 0.18
C ALA A 51 4.14 -20.85 1.52
N VAL A 52 4.05 -19.53 1.68
CA VAL A 52 3.61 -18.90 2.94
C VAL A 52 2.14 -19.15 3.23
N GLU A 53 1.23 -19.01 2.27
CA GLU A 53 -0.20 -19.25 2.53
C GLU A 53 -0.48 -20.72 2.86
N LYS A 54 0.34 -21.65 2.35
CA LYS A 54 0.26 -23.08 2.70
C LYS A 54 0.71 -23.35 4.13
N GLN A 55 1.73 -22.64 4.61
CA GLN A 55 2.28 -22.80 5.96
C GLN A 55 1.52 -21.99 7.01
N LEU A 56 0.95 -20.86 6.61
CA LEU A 56 0.22 -19.94 7.46
C LEU A 56 -1.05 -19.43 6.74
N PRO A 57 -2.11 -20.26 6.69
CA PRO A 57 -3.35 -19.91 6.00
C PRO A 57 -3.99 -18.63 6.56
N GLY A 58 -4.50 -17.79 5.67
CA GLY A 58 -5.15 -16.53 5.99
C GLY A 58 -4.18 -15.40 6.35
N SER A 59 -2.87 -15.62 6.32
CA SER A 59 -1.87 -14.61 6.69
C SER A 59 -1.96 -13.35 5.82
N TYR A 60 -2.15 -13.52 4.51
CA TYR A 60 -2.36 -12.42 3.58
C TYR A 60 -3.69 -11.71 3.86
N LYS A 61 -4.79 -12.47 3.92
CA LYS A 61 -6.14 -11.92 4.13
C LYS A 61 -6.24 -11.07 5.39
N GLN A 62 -5.64 -11.51 6.50
CA GLN A 62 -5.59 -10.73 7.73
C GLN A 62 -4.91 -9.36 7.55
N ARG A 63 -3.89 -9.24 6.70
CA ARG A 63 -3.19 -7.96 6.48
C ARG A 63 -3.92 -7.09 5.47
N GLU A 64 -4.56 -7.69 4.48
CA GLU A 64 -5.47 -6.99 3.58
C GLU A 64 -6.64 -6.36 4.35
N ASP A 65 -7.20 -7.06 5.34
CA ASP A 65 -8.25 -6.52 6.20
C ASP A 65 -7.74 -5.31 7.00
N ILE A 66 -6.51 -5.38 7.54
CA ILE A 66 -5.84 -4.23 8.17
C ILE A 66 -5.71 -3.06 7.19
N PHE A 67 -5.29 -3.30 5.94
CA PHE A 67 -5.19 -2.23 4.93
C PHE A 67 -6.56 -1.61 4.61
N GLY A 68 -7.60 -2.45 4.54
CA GLY A 68 -8.97 -2.01 4.37
C GLY A 68 -9.47 -1.15 5.52
N MET A 69 -9.06 -1.46 6.76
CA MET A 69 -9.35 -0.66 7.95
C MET A 69 -8.67 0.71 7.87
N PHE A 70 -7.38 0.78 7.52
CA PHE A 70 -6.68 2.06 7.34
C PHE A 70 -7.31 2.92 6.25
N GLY A 71 -7.77 2.31 5.15
CA GLY A 71 -8.42 3.04 4.08
C GLY A 71 -9.86 3.48 4.39
N GLY A 72 -10.58 2.74 5.24
CA GLY A 72 -11.98 3.02 5.55
C GLY A 72 -12.98 2.70 4.42
N LYS A 73 -12.52 2.24 3.25
CA LYS A 73 -13.38 1.74 2.14
C LYS A 73 -13.10 0.29 1.75
N GLY A 74 -12.39 -0.44 2.60
CA GLY A 74 -12.02 -1.83 2.38
C GLY A 74 -10.85 -2.03 1.42
N CYS A 75 -10.54 -3.30 1.17
CA CYS A 75 -9.42 -3.74 0.34
C CYS A 75 -9.91 -4.58 -0.84
N VAL A 76 -9.31 -4.36 -2.01
CA VAL A 76 -9.60 -5.05 -3.28
C VAL A 76 -8.29 -5.51 -3.89
N LEU A 77 -8.29 -6.70 -4.47
CA LEU A 77 -7.16 -7.22 -5.22
C LEU A 77 -7.38 -6.98 -6.71
N ASP A 78 -6.33 -6.59 -7.43
CA ASP A 78 -6.37 -6.44 -8.90
C ASP A 78 -6.88 -7.70 -9.62
N GLY A 79 -6.59 -8.89 -9.09
CA GLY A 79 -7.14 -10.16 -9.58
C GLY A 79 -8.66 -10.23 -9.62
N THR A 80 -9.30 -9.62 -8.64
CA THR A 80 -10.78 -9.55 -8.59
C THR A 80 -11.36 -8.56 -9.61
N LEU A 81 -10.51 -7.70 -10.18
CA LEU A 81 -10.88 -6.72 -11.20
C LEU A 81 -10.57 -7.20 -12.63
N ALA A 82 -9.87 -8.33 -12.79
CA ALA A 82 -9.42 -8.81 -14.11
C ALA A 82 -10.57 -9.25 -15.05
N GLN A 83 -11.79 -9.39 -14.53
CA GLN A 83 -12.94 -9.92 -15.27
C GLN A 83 -13.80 -8.83 -15.94
N ALA A 84 -13.51 -7.54 -15.72
CA ALA A 84 -14.29 -6.45 -16.29
C ALA A 84 -13.47 -5.16 -16.50
N TYR A 85 -14.03 -4.23 -17.26
CA TYR A 85 -13.50 -2.88 -17.34
C TYR A 85 -13.97 -2.07 -16.13
N HIS A 86 -13.01 -1.46 -15.42
CA HIS A 86 -13.28 -0.64 -14.26
C HIS A 86 -12.84 0.80 -14.51
N ARG A 87 -13.71 1.75 -14.18
CA ARG A 87 -13.40 3.18 -14.19
C ARG A 87 -13.10 3.64 -12.77
N PHE A 88 -11.98 4.33 -12.60
CA PHE A 88 -11.60 4.97 -11.35
C PHE A 88 -11.77 6.48 -11.48
N GLU A 89 -12.41 7.12 -10.50
CA GLU A 89 -12.55 8.59 -10.46
C GLU A 89 -11.25 9.28 -10.06
N LYS A 90 -10.55 8.71 -9.07
CA LYS A 90 -9.27 9.21 -8.56
C LYS A 90 -8.43 8.05 -8.01
N VAL A 91 -7.21 7.89 -8.53
CA VAL A 91 -6.25 6.88 -8.06
C VAL A 91 -4.96 7.58 -7.62
N VAL A 92 -4.49 7.24 -6.43
CA VAL A 92 -3.15 7.59 -5.93
C VAL A 92 -2.30 6.32 -5.99
N VAL A 93 -1.22 6.35 -6.75
CA VAL A 93 -0.34 5.19 -6.94
C VAL A 93 0.98 5.44 -6.20
N GLY A 94 1.32 4.55 -5.27
CA GLY A 94 2.42 4.76 -4.30
C GLY A 94 3.79 4.22 -4.68
N ILE A 95 4.08 4.00 -5.96
CA ILE A 95 5.33 3.37 -6.42
C ILE A 95 6.17 4.31 -7.29
N GLY A 96 6.73 5.34 -6.65
CA GLY A 96 7.73 6.23 -7.26
C GLY A 96 9.08 6.15 -6.54
N LEU A 97 9.78 7.28 -6.46
CA LEU A 97 10.95 7.52 -5.58
C LEU A 97 10.56 7.60 -4.08
N THR A 98 9.51 6.89 -3.72
CA THR A 98 8.95 6.81 -2.37
C THR A 98 8.82 5.36 -1.91
N SER A 99 9.21 4.41 -2.79
CA SER A 99 9.20 2.99 -2.48
C SER A 99 10.51 2.61 -1.79
N GLN A 100 10.40 1.87 -0.70
CA GLN A 100 11.55 1.39 0.07
C GLN A 100 12.60 0.70 -0.82
N LYS A 101 12.18 -0.14 -1.78
CA LYS A 101 13.11 -0.91 -2.63
C LYS A 101 14.06 -0.05 -3.48
N LYS A 102 13.73 1.21 -3.75
CA LYS A 102 14.63 2.16 -4.43
C LYS A 102 15.36 3.10 -3.45
N ASP A 103 14.88 3.23 -2.21
CA ASP A 103 15.37 4.16 -1.19
C ASP A 103 16.05 3.49 0.02
N HIS A 104 16.62 2.28 -0.14
CA HIS A 104 17.46 1.64 0.88
C HIS A 104 18.80 2.36 1.15
N ASN A 105 18.98 3.57 0.64
CA ASN A 105 20.13 4.40 0.95
C ASN A 105 19.72 5.46 1.96
N GLY A 106 19.91 5.17 3.25
CA GLY A 106 19.54 6.06 4.36
C GLY A 106 20.19 7.46 4.32
N ASN A 107 21.09 7.70 3.36
CA ASN A 107 21.74 8.98 3.11
C ASN A 107 21.26 9.72 1.84
N VAL A 108 20.47 9.11 0.96
CA VAL A 108 19.88 9.79 -0.21
C VAL A 108 18.48 9.25 -0.48
N THR A 109 17.54 10.20 -0.45
CA THR A 109 16.12 10.16 -0.88
C THR A 109 15.13 9.35 -0.04
N LEU A 110 14.65 9.96 1.04
CA LEU A 110 13.21 10.01 1.35
C LEU A 110 12.76 11.46 1.13
N GLY A 111 12.79 11.93 -0.13
CA GLY A 111 12.66 13.36 -0.46
C GLY A 111 11.42 14.01 0.15
N ALA A 112 10.25 13.39 -0.05
CA ALA A 112 9.00 13.88 0.53
C ALA A 112 8.89 13.64 2.05
N CYS A 113 9.58 12.66 2.66
CA CYS A 113 9.43 12.44 4.10
C CYS A 113 10.09 13.55 4.93
N ARG A 114 11.24 14.08 4.48
CA ARG A 114 11.88 15.22 5.12
C ARG A 114 11.09 16.50 4.91
N ASP A 115 10.73 16.79 3.66
CA ASP A 115 10.04 18.04 3.31
C ASP A 115 8.64 18.13 3.95
N LEU A 116 7.95 16.99 4.11
CA LEU A 116 6.63 16.92 4.72
C LEU A 116 6.66 16.57 6.21
N ASN A 117 7.85 16.34 6.78
CA ASN A 117 8.01 15.83 8.13
C ASN A 117 7.17 14.55 8.39
N ALA A 118 6.88 13.77 7.34
CA ALA A 118 5.90 12.69 7.36
C ALA A 118 6.29 11.57 8.33
N CYS A 119 7.59 11.41 8.60
CA CYS A 119 8.16 10.42 9.50
C CYS A 119 7.79 10.70 10.98
N ARG A 120 7.43 11.96 11.33
CA ARG A 120 6.86 12.30 12.64
C ARG A 120 5.35 12.06 12.71
N HIS A 121 4.66 12.17 11.58
CA HIS A 121 3.21 12.00 11.49
C HIS A 121 2.78 10.53 11.35
N PHE A 122 3.68 9.66 10.90
CA PHE A 122 3.46 8.22 10.77
C PHE A 122 3.72 7.43 12.08
N ARG A 123 3.45 8.03 13.24
CA ARG A 123 3.66 7.41 14.56
C ARG A 123 2.35 6.96 15.17
#